data_AF-A0A3N9V851-F1
#
_entry.id   AF-A0A3N9V851-F1
#
_cell.length_a   1.000
_cell.length_b   1.000
_cell.length_c   1.000
_cell.angle_alpha   90.00
_cell.angle_beta   90.00
_cell.angle_gamma   90.00
#
_symmetry.space_group_name_H-M   'P 1'
#
loop_
_entity.id
_entity.type
_entity.pdbx_description
1 polymer ?
#
loop_
_entity_poly.entity_id
_entity_poly.type
_entity_poly.pdbx_seq_one_letter_code
_entity_poly.pdbx_strand_id
1 'polypeptide(L)'
;FETLANLATKAAVEGAGKYRIHTPLIHLTKAEIIRRGLELGVDYGKTHSCYDPTPEGLACGQCDSCRLRLKGFAEAGVKDPLAYVLRGEG
;
A
#
# COMPACT_ATOMS: atom_id res chain seq x y z
N PHE A 1 7.77 -6.19 17.31
CA PHE A 1 7.28 -7.48 16.81
C PHE A 1 8.37 -8.53 16.61
N GLU A 2 9.56 -8.19 16.13
CA GLU A 2 10.62 -9.19 15.92
C GLU A 2 11.06 -9.88 17.21
N THR A 3 11.33 -9.11 18.28
CA THR A 3 11.64 -9.66 19.61
C THR A 3 10.54 -10.59 20.09
N LEU A 4 9.28 -10.20 19.94
CA LEU A 4 8.14 -11.04 20.29
C LEU A 4 8.12 -12.34 19.47
N ALA A 5 8.29 -12.26 18.14
CA ALA A 5 8.32 -13.44 17.27
C ALA A 5 9.43 -14.42 17.68
N ASN A 6 10.60 -13.92 18.07
CA ASN A 6 11.72 -14.74 18.51
C ASN A 6 11.56 -15.31 19.94
N LEU A 7 10.67 -14.75 20.76
CA LEU A 7 10.39 -15.25 22.11
C LEU A 7 9.13 -16.14 22.20
N ALA A 8 8.20 -15.99 21.26
CA ALA A 8 6.86 -16.58 21.36
C ALA A 8 6.58 -17.69 20.34
N THR A 9 7.56 -18.10 19.53
CA THR A 9 7.39 -19.17 18.53
C THR A 9 8.26 -20.37 18.87
N LYS A 10 7.69 -21.58 18.78
CA LYS A 10 8.38 -22.85 19.04
C LYS A 10 9.71 -22.95 18.28
N ALA A 11 9.67 -22.65 16.99
CA ALA A 11 10.84 -22.71 16.11
C ALA A 11 11.99 -21.79 16.57
N ALA A 12 11.69 -20.60 17.10
CA ALA A 12 12.73 -19.70 17.59
C ALA A 12 13.25 -20.10 18.97
N VAL A 13 12.37 -20.50 19.90
CA VAL A 13 12.77 -20.83 21.28
C VAL A 13 13.52 -22.17 21.36
N GLU A 14 13.25 -23.11 20.46
CA GLU A 14 13.99 -24.37 20.34
C GLU A 14 15.27 -24.25 19.48
N GLY A 15 15.61 -23.05 19.01
CA GLY A 15 16.83 -22.79 18.23
C GLY A 15 16.80 -23.28 16.78
N ALA A 16 15.64 -23.68 16.26
CA ALA A 16 15.45 -24.15 14.89
C ALA A 16 15.43 -23.02 13.85
N GLY A 17 15.46 -21.75 14.28
CA GLY A 17 15.57 -20.59 13.41
C GLY A 17 15.52 -19.26 14.15
N LYS A 18 15.72 -18.16 13.42
CA LYS A 18 15.55 -16.79 13.94
C LYS A 18 14.74 -15.98 12.94
N TYR A 19 13.71 -15.30 13.41
CA TYR A 19 12.90 -14.40 12.60
C TYR A 19 13.60 -13.05 12.47
N ARG A 20 13.59 -12.53 11.24
CA ARG A 20 13.92 -11.14 10.92
C ARG A 20 12.71 -10.49 10.26
N ILE A 21 12.22 -9.38 10.81
CA ILE A 21 11.09 -8.62 10.26
C ILE A 21 11.64 -7.45 9.47
N HIS A 22 11.34 -7.43 8.18
CA HIS A 22 11.67 -6.31 7.29
C HIS A 22 10.48 -5.37 7.18
N THR A 23 10.70 -4.10 7.52
CA THR A 23 9.68 -3.05 7.41
C THR A 23 10.14 -1.97 6.42
N PRO A 24 10.34 -2.31 5.13
CA PRO A 24 10.99 -1.41 4.16
C PRO A 24 10.22 -0.11 3.89
N LEU A 25 8.94 -0.05 4.26
CA LEU A 25 8.06 1.10 4.02
C LEU A 25 7.72 1.90 5.29
N ILE A 26 8.14 1.48 6.49
CA ILE A 26 7.58 2.01 7.76
C ILE A 26 7.87 3.49 8.01
N HIS A 27 8.97 4.01 7.46
CA HIS A 27 9.35 5.41 7.56
C HIS A 27 9.01 6.20 6.30
N LEU A 28 8.46 5.55 5.28
CA LEU A 28 8.12 6.19 4.02
C LEU A 28 6.72 6.79 4.09
N THR A 29 6.61 8.02 3.63
CA THR A 29 5.34 8.64 3.27
C THR A 29 4.70 7.91 2.08
N LYS A 30 3.40 8.13 1.86
CA LYS A 30 2.69 7.51 0.72
C LYS A 30 3.30 7.92 -0.63
N ALA A 31 3.74 9.17 -0.77
CA ALA A 31 4.43 9.65 -1.96
C ALA A 31 5.77 8.93 -2.19
N GLU A 32 6.57 8.73 -1.14
CA GLU A 32 7.83 7.98 -1.23
C GLU A 32 7.59 6.50 -1.56
N ILE A 33 6.56 5.88 -1.00
CA ILE A 33 6.14 4.51 -1.37
C ILE A 33 5.82 4.45 -2.86
N ILE A 34 5.10 5.44 -3.39
CA ILE A 34 4.75 5.51 -4.82
C ILE A 34 5.98 5.66 -5.69
N ARG A 35 6.86 6.63 -5.38
CA ARG A 35 8.13 6.82 -6.12
C ARG A 35 8.97 5.53 -6.10
N ARG A 36 9.10 4.90 -4.92
CA ARG A 36 9.85 3.66 -4.77
C ARG A 36 9.25 2.52 -5.59
N GLY A 37 7.93 2.39 -5.64
CA GLY A 37 7.29 1.39 -6.48
C GLY A 37 7.53 1.65 -7.96
N LEU A 38 7.46 2.91 -8.41
CA LEU A 38 7.75 3.27 -9.80
C LEU A 38 9.21 2.97 -10.18
N GLU A 39 10.18 3.29 -9.32
CA GLU A 39 11.59 2.93 -9.50
C GLU A 39 11.81 1.42 -9.65
N LEU A 40 11.02 0.62 -8.93
CA LEU A 40 11.06 -0.84 -8.96
C LEU A 40 10.23 -1.44 -10.12
N GLY A 41 9.60 -0.61 -10.95
CA GLY A 41 8.78 -1.07 -12.09
C GLY A 41 7.42 -1.64 -11.69
N VAL A 42 6.87 -1.23 -10.54
CA VAL A 42 5.54 -1.65 -10.11
C VAL A 42 4.47 -1.06 -11.03
N ASP A 43 3.66 -1.94 -11.61
CA ASP A 43 2.46 -1.57 -12.36
C ASP A 43 1.31 -1.24 -11.40
N TYR A 44 1.17 0.04 -11.05
CA TYR A 44 0.13 0.53 -10.16
C TYR A 44 -1.30 0.35 -10.71
N GLY A 45 -1.47 0.10 -12.01
CA GLY A 45 -2.76 -0.22 -12.62
C GLY A 45 -3.31 -1.58 -12.18
N LYS A 46 -2.44 -2.48 -11.70
CA LYS A 46 -2.80 -3.81 -11.18
C LYS A 46 -3.00 -3.85 -9.67
N THR A 47 -2.87 -2.71 -8.99
CA THR A 47 -2.96 -2.63 -7.54
C THR A 47 -4.34 -2.21 -7.09
N HIS A 48 -4.76 -2.71 -5.92
CA HIS A 48 -6.03 -2.34 -5.32
C HIS A 48 -5.79 -1.59 -4.00
N SER A 49 -6.58 -0.56 -3.73
CA SER A 49 -6.55 0.17 -2.46
C SER A 49 -7.93 0.63 -2.00
N CYS A 50 -8.89 0.76 -2.92
CA CYS A 50 -10.26 1.16 -2.59
C CYS A 50 -10.88 0.21 -1.55
N TYR A 51 -11.74 0.73 -0.69
CA TYR A 51 -12.51 -0.11 0.24
C TYR A 51 -13.89 -0.47 -0.29
N ASP A 52 -14.38 0.31 -1.24
CA ASP A 52 -15.75 0.19 -1.76
C ASP A 52 -15.74 0.43 -3.28
N PRO A 53 -15.07 -0.42 -4.07
CA PRO A 53 -15.07 -0.28 -5.53
C PRO A 53 -16.45 -0.59 -6.10
N THR A 54 -16.74 -0.08 -7.30
CA THR A 54 -17.96 -0.48 -8.03
C THR A 54 -17.89 -1.95 -8.45
N PRO A 55 -19.02 -2.60 -8.82
CA PRO A 55 -18.99 -3.96 -9.37
C PRO A 55 -18.06 -4.13 -10.57
N GLU A 56 -17.85 -3.06 -11.35
CA GLU A 56 -16.95 -3.01 -12.51
C GLU A 56 -15.48 -2.77 -12.11
N GLY A 57 -15.18 -2.62 -10.82
CA GLY A 57 -13.84 -2.45 -10.27
C GLY A 57 -13.33 -1.02 -10.21
N LEU A 58 -14.18 0.00 -10.47
CA LEU A 58 -13.77 1.40 -10.37
C LEU A 58 -13.55 1.80 -8.92
N ALA A 59 -12.46 2.53 -8.65
CA ALA A 59 -12.20 3.05 -7.31
C ALA A 59 -13.18 4.18 -6.95
N CYS A 60 -13.74 4.18 -5.74
CA CYS A 60 -14.79 5.14 -5.36
C CYS A 60 -14.30 6.59 -5.23
N GLY A 61 -12.99 6.81 -5.06
CA GLY A 61 -12.40 8.14 -4.94
C GLY A 61 -12.69 8.87 -3.63
N GLN A 62 -13.48 8.28 -2.72
CA GLN A 62 -13.98 8.98 -1.53
C GLN A 62 -13.67 8.31 -0.19
N CYS A 63 -13.38 7.02 -0.15
CA CYS A 63 -12.92 6.37 1.08
C CYS A 63 -11.52 6.86 1.46
N ASP A 64 -11.14 6.70 2.73
CA ASP A 64 -9.86 7.18 3.26
C ASP A 64 -8.66 6.62 2.49
N SER A 65 -8.71 5.35 2.09
CA SER A 65 -7.64 4.75 1.29
C SER A 65 -7.52 5.36 -0.11
N CYS A 66 -8.64 5.66 -0.78
CA CYS A 66 -8.62 6.38 -2.05
C CYS A 66 -8.05 7.79 -1.89
N ARG A 67 -8.44 8.52 -0.83
CA ARG A 67 -7.91 9.87 -0.56
C ARG A 67 -6.41 9.85 -0.30
N LEU A 68 -5.93 8.93 0.54
CA LEU A 68 -4.50 8.75 0.81
C LEU A 68 -3.72 8.38 -0.45
N ARG A 69 -4.27 7.47 -1.27
CA ARG A 69 -3.66 7.07 -2.53
C ARG A 69 -3.56 8.24 -3.51
N LEU A 70 -4.67 8.92 -3.79
CA LEU A 70 -4.72 10.07 -4.70
C LEU A 70 -3.77 11.19 -4.25
N LYS A 71 -3.77 11.52 -2.95
CA LYS A 71 -2.84 12.48 -2.37
C LYS A 71 -1.39 12.05 -2.57
N GLY A 72 -1.06 10.78 -2.30
CA GLY A 72 0.28 10.26 -2.49
C GLY A 72 0.76 10.33 -3.94
N PHE A 73 -0.10 10.03 -4.92
CA PHE A 73 0.23 10.15 -6.34
C PHE A 73 0.45 11.61 -6.73
N ALA A 74 -0.41 12.51 -6.29
CA ALA A 74 -0.27 13.94 -6.51
C ALA A 74 1.05 14.49 -5.92
N GLU A 75 1.38 14.13 -4.68
CA GLU A 75 2.65 14.50 -4.03
C GLU A 75 3.88 13.85 -4.69
N ALA A 76 3.72 12.66 -5.27
CA ALA A 76 4.76 12.01 -6.07
C ALA A 76 4.99 12.68 -7.43
N GLY A 77 4.09 13.59 -7.87
CA GLY A 77 4.15 14.24 -9.16
C GLY A 77 3.74 13.35 -10.33
N VAL A 78 2.97 12.28 -10.06
CA VAL A 78 2.57 11.28 -11.06
C VAL A 78 1.06 11.06 -11.00
N LYS A 79 0.41 10.91 -12.16
CA LYS A 79 -1.01 10.58 -12.22
C LYS A 79 -1.24 9.13 -11.81
N ASP A 80 -2.21 8.89 -10.93
CA ASP A 80 -2.65 7.53 -10.59
C ASP A 80 -3.24 6.83 -11.83
N PRO A 81 -2.78 5.64 -12.22
CA PRO A 81 -3.30 4.94 -13.39
C PRO A 81 -4.69 4.31 -13.19
N LEU A 82 -5.22 4.27 -11.97
CA LEU A 82 -6.53 3.66 -11.74
C LEU A 82 -7.68 4.50 -12.30
N ALA A 83 -8.73 3.80 -12.74
CA ALA A 83 -10.00 4.40 -13.07
C ALA A 83 -10.83 4.62 -11.80
N TYR A 84 -11.46 5.79 -11.71
CA TYR A 84 -12.30 6.20 -10.58
C TYR A 84 -13.73 6.44 -11.05
N VAL A 85 -14.67 6.32 -10.14
CA VAL A 85 -16.07 6.71 -10.40
C VAL A 85 -16.10 8.18 -10.82
N LEU A 86 -16.70 8.46 -11.97
CA LEU A 86 -16.96 9.82 -12.41
C LEU A 86 -17.93 10.45 -11.41
N ARG A 87 -17.48 11.49 -10.71
CA ARG A 87 -18.41 12.33 -9.96
C ARG A 87 -19.19 13.13 -10.99
N GLY A 88 -20.50 12.89 -11.08
CA GLY A 88 -21.41 13.88 -11.66
C GLY A 88 -21.25 15.16 -10.84
N GLU A 89 -20.93 16.25 -11.52
CA GLU A 89 -21.08 17.59 -10.95
C GLU A 89 -22.54 17.71 -10.47
N GLY A 90 -22.71 18.09 -9.21
CA GLY A 90 -24.03 18.41 -8.67
C GLY A 90 -24.61 19.64 -9.33
#